data_AF-A0A2E2HMH7-F1
#
_entry.id   AF-A0A2E2HMH7-F1
#
_cell.length_a   1.000
_cell.length_b   1.000
_cell.length_c   1.000
_cell.angle_alpha   90.00
_cell.angle_beta   90.00
_cell.angle_gamma   90.00
#
_symmetry.space_group_name_H-M   'P 1'
#
loop_
_entity.id
_entity.type
_entity.pdbx_description
1 polymer ?
#
loop_
_entity_poly.entity_id
_entity_poly.type
_entity_poly.pdbx_seq_one_letter_code
_entity_poly.pdbx_strand_id
1 'polypeptide(L)'
;QQSNAKELLNHVGRAFGVLANAHIVSSKESMNQLSLLRLGVKLGMVKDVDVSMIDELFLVTQPAHLQHQIGEKLTGEERDVHRADLLRKKLNGIDGVQLPQ
;
A
#
# COMPACT_ATOMS: atom_id res chain seq x y z
N GLN A 1 19.37 -17.93 -12.97
CA GLN A 1 18.70 -17.59 -11.69
C GLN A 1 18.46 -16.08 -11.47
N GLN A 2 18.82 -15.18 -12.40
CA GLN A 2 18.66 -13.72 -12.22
C GLN A 2 17.28 -13.14 -12.58
N SER A 3 16.41 -13.93 -13.25
CA SER A 3 15.08 -13.50 -13.72
C SER A 3 14.11 -13.18 -12.58
N ASN A 4 14.07 -14.04 -11.54
CA ASN A 4 13.05 -13.97 -10.50
C ASN A 4 13.16 -12.72 -9.61
N ALA A 5 14.38 -12.22 -9.38
CA ALA A 5 14.59 -11.03 -8.55
C ALA A 5 14.07 -9.75 -9.22
N LYS A 6 14.25 -9.62 -10.54
CA LYS A 6 13.73 -8.48 -11.31
C LYS A 6 12.20 -8.52 -11.41
N GLU A 7 11.61 -9.70 -11.60
CA GLU A 7 10.16 -9.88 -11.58
C GLU A 7 9.56 -9.52 -10.21
N LEU A 8 10.19 -9.97 -9.13
CA LEU A 8 9.76 -9.60 -7.79
C LEU A 8 9.86 -8.08 -7.56
N LEU A 9 10.98 -7.47 -7.92
CA LEU A 9 11.16 -6.02 -7.83
C LEU A 9 10.11 -5.27 -8.65
N ASN A 10 9.78 -5.75 -9.85
CA ASN A 10 8.73 -5.19 -10.69
C ASN A 10 7.36 -5.26 -10.00
N HIS A 11 6.99 -6.41 -9.43
CA HIS A 11 5.71 -6.55 -8.72
C HIS A 11 5.62 -5.66 -7.48
N VAL A 12 6.66 -5.64 -6.64
CA VAL A 12 6.71 -4.80 -5.43
C VAL A 12 6.74 -3.31 -5.80
N GLY A 13 7.54 -2.94 -6.81
CA GLY A 13 7.63 -1.57 -7.33
C GLY A 13 6.31 -1.05 -7.87
N ARG A 14 5.57 -1.88 -8.64
CA ARG A 14 4.22 -1.54 -9.11
C ARG A 14 3.23 -1.40 -7.97
N ALA A 15 3.28 -2.29 -6.98
CA ALA A 15 2.43 -2.20 -5.81
C ALA A 15 2.67 -0.89 -5.03
N PHE A 16 3.93 -0.55 -4.78
CA PHE A 16 4.30 0.73 -4.17
C PHE A 16 3.82 1.92 -5.00
N GLY A 17 4.07 1.91 -6.31
CA GLY A 17 3.66 2.98 -7.22
C GLY A 17 2.15 3.23 -7.20
N VAL A 18 1.34 2.16 -7.22
CA VAL A 18 -0.12 2.26 -7.11
C VAL A 18 -0.52 2.86 -5.76
N LEU A 19 -0.02 2.32 -4.65
CA LEU A 19 -0.41 2.79 -3.31
C LEU A 19 0.03 4.24 -3.04
N ALA A 20 1.19 4.65 -3.55
CA ALA A 20 1.77 5.96 -3.33
C ALA A 20 1.20 7.06 -4.26
N ASN A 21 0.57 6.70 -5.39
CA ASN A 21 0.14 7.68 -6.40
C ASN A 21 -1.32 7.56 -6.85
N ALA A 22 -2.00 6.43 -6.64
CA ALA A 22 -3.39 6.30 -7.07
C ALA A 22 -4.30 7.30 -6.34
N HIS A 23 -5.29 7.84 -7.05
CA HIS A 23 -6.31 8.76 -6.50
C HIS A 23 -7.64 8.08 -6.19
N ILE A 24 -7.84 6.86 -6.68
CA ILE A 24 -8.99 6.00 -6.41
C ILE A 24 -8.45 4.59 -6.31
N VAL A 25 -8.75 3.88 -5.22
CA VAL A 25 -8.33 2.48 -5.06
C VAL A 25 -9.36 1.68 -4.29
N SER A 26 -9.80 0.57 -4.87
CA SER A 26 -10.77 -0.32 -4.23
C SER A 26 -10.18 -1.02 -3.01
N SER A 27 -11.04 -1.55 -2.14
CA SER A 27 -10.58 -2.37 -1.00
C SER A 27 -9.79 -3.58 -1.47
N LYS A 28 -10.29 -4.30 -2.48
CA LYS A 28 -9.65 -5.51 -3.01
C LYS A 28 -8.28 -5.21 -3.62
N GLU A 29 -8.18 -4.14 -4.40
CA GLU A 29 -6.92 -3.73 -5.00
C GLU A 29 -5.92 -3.33 -3.91
N SER A 30 -6.35 -2.54 -2.93
CA SER A 30 -5.49 -2.13 -1.81
C SER A 30 -4.94 -3.33 -1.05
N MET A 31 -5.77 -4.34 -0.75
CA MET A 31 -5.33 -5.58 -0.10
C MET A 31 -4.26 -6.31 -0.89
N ASN A 32 -4.43 -6.40 -2.22
CA ASN A 32 -3.47 -7.07 -3.09
C ASN A 32 -2.13 -6.32 -3.11
N GLN A 33 -2.16 -4.99 -3.29
CA GLN A 33 -0.94 -4.19 -3.35
C GLN A 33 -0.24 -4.13 -1.98
N LEU A 34 -0.98 -3.99 -0.88
CA LEU A 34 -0.40 -4.03 0.47
C LEU A 34 0.23 -5.40 0.76
N SER A 35 -0.30 -6.50 0.22
CA SER A 35 0.29 -7.83 0.38
C SER A 35 1.66 -7.93 -0.31
N LEU A 36 1.77 -7.39 -1.53
CA LEU A 36 3.04 -7.33 -2.27
C LEU A 36 4.03 -6.39 -1.59
N LEU A 37 3.57 -5.22 -1.14
CA LEU A 37 4.42 -4.27 -0.43
C LEU A 37 4.95 -4.85 0.89
N ARG A 38 4.09 -5.55 1.66
CA ARG A 38 4.47 -6.25 2.88
C ARG A 38 5.55 -7.30 2.63
N LEU A 39 5.44 -8.06 1.53
CA LEU A 39 6.48 -9.00 1.11
C LEU A 39 7.79 -8.26 0.80
N GLY A 40 7.72 -7.15 0.05
CA GLY A 40 8.87 -6.30 -0.24
C GLY A 40 9.59 -5.80 1.01
N VAL A 41 8.83 -5.32 2.00
CA VAL A 41 9.37 -4.89 3.31
C VAL A 41 10.05 -6.05 4.03
N LYS A 42 9.41 -7.22 4.11
CA LYS A 42 10.00 -8.42 4.75
C LYS A 42 11.30 -8.89 4.09
N LEU A 43 11.45 -8.62 2.80
CA LEU A 43 12.64 -8.98 2.02
C LEU A 43 13.68 -7.85 1.98
N GLY A 44 13.47 -6.75 2.71
CA GLY A 44 14.39 -5.62 2.76
C GLY A 44 14.44 -4.78 1.47
N MET A 45 13.42 -4.87 0.62
CA MET A 45 13.33 -4.12 -0.65
C MET A 45 12.82 -2.69 -0.48
N VAL A 46 12.20 -2.39 0.67
CA VAL A 46 11.65 -1.07 1.00
C VAL A 46 12.34 -0.63 2.28
N LYS A 47 13.11 0.45 2.19
CA LYS A 47 13.85 0.99 3.34
C LYS A 47 12.94 1.82 4.21
N ASP A 48 13.29 1.90 5.49
CA ASP A 48 12.66 2.80 6.46
C ASP A 48 11.13 2.59 6.64
N VAL A 49 10.67 1.37 6.34
CA VAL A 49 9.28 0.95 6.54
C VAL A 49 9.26 -0.33 7.35
N ASP A 50 8.59 -0.29 8.50
CA ASP A 50 8.35 -1.47 9.29
C ASP A 50 7.13 -2.26 8.80
N VAL A 51 7.18 -3.58 8.95
CA VAL A 51 6.05 -4.47 8.64
C VAL A 51 4.79 -4.06 9.43
N SER A 52 4.96 -3.54 10.65
CA SER A 52 3.87 -3.05 11.50
C SER A 52 3.11 -1.88 10.88
N MET A 53 3.80 -1.00 10.15
CA MET A 53 3.18 0.12 9.44
C MET A 53 2.29 -0.39 8.30
N ILE A 54 2.74 -1.42 7.57
CA ILE A 54 1.91 -2.06 6.54
C ILE A 54 0.72 -2.81 7.17
N ASP A 55 0.92 -3.50 8.29
CA ASP A 55 -0.14 -4.19 9.03
C ASP A 55 -1.19 -3.18 9.57
N GLU A 56 -0.78 -1.98 9.99
CA GLU A 56 -1.71 -0.88 10.32
C GLU A 56 -2.52 -0.48 9.08
N LEU A 57 -1.88 -0.27 7.93
CA LEU A 57 -2.56 0.08 6.68
C LEU A 57 -3.60 -0.96 6.26
N PHE A 58 -3.34 -2.24 6.48
CA PHE A 58 -4.34 -3.29 6.26
C PHE A 58 -5.62 -3.09 7.08
N LEU A 59 -5.50 -2.62 8.33
CA LEU A 59 -6.64 -2.38 9.21
C LEU A 59 -7.37 -1.08 8.83
N VAL A 60 -6.62 0.03 8.76
CA VAL A 60 -7.22 1.37 8.62
C VAL A 60 -7.82 1.63 7.23
N THR A 61 -7.41 0.87 6.21
CA THR A 61 -8.00 0.96 4.86
C THR A 61 -9.27 0.13 4.68
N GLN A 62 -9.67 -0.68 5.68
CA GLN A 62 -10.91 -1.44 5.60
C GLN A 62 -12.13 -0.51 5.55
N PRO A 63 -13.21 -0.91 4.84
CA PRO A 63 -14.41 -0.08 4.70
C PRO A 63 -14.97 0.43 6.03
N ALA A 64 -15.08 -0.43 7.03
CA ALA A 64 -15.64 -0.08 8.34
C ALA A 64 -14.74 0.90 9.12
N HIS A 65 -13.42 0.75 9.03
CA HIS A 65 -12.48 1.63 9.71
C HIS A 65 -12.42 3.02 9.05
N LEU A 66 -12.37 3.08 7.71
CA LEU A 66 -12.47 4.34 6.97
C LEU A 66 -13.78 5.08 7.30
N GLN A 67 -14.89 4.35 7.28
CA GLN A 67 -16.21 4.86 7.60
C GLN A 67 -16.28 5.43 9.03
N HIS A 68 -15.66 4.74 9.99
CA HIS A 68 -15.60 5.19 11.38
C HIS A 68 -14.69 6.42 11.56
N GLN A 69 -13.54 6.45 10.90
CA GLN A 69 -12.55 7.53 11.00
C GLN A 69 -13.08 8.85 10.44
N ILE A 70 -13.88 8.82 9.37
CA ILE A 70 -14.42 10.02 8.74
C ILE A 70 -15.67 10.53 9.46
N GLY A 71 -16.42 9.65 10.12
CA GLY A 71 -17.57 10.03 10.94
C GLY A 71 -18.86 10.33 10.16
N GLU A 72 -18.86 10.16 8.83
CA GLU A 72 -20.01 10.41 7.95
C GLU A 72 -20.24 9.25 7.01
N LYS A 73 -21.49 8.95 6.64
CA LYS A 73 -21.83 7.82 5.76
C LYS A 73 -21.23 8.00 4.36
N LEU A 74 -20.31 7.12 3.99
CA LEU A 74 -19.63 7.15 2.69
C LEU A 74 -20.27 6.15 1.71
N THR A 75 -20.30 6.53 0.45
CA THR A 75 -20.53 5.63 -0.69
C THR A 75 -19.31 4.73 -0.93
N GLY A 76 -19.43 3.76 -1.85
CA GLY A 76 -18.29 2.94 -2.26
C GLY A 76 -17.16 3.77 -2.88
N GLU A 77 -17.53 4.69 -3.76
CA GLU A 77 -16.60 5.55 -4.51
C GLU A 77 -15.87 6.53 -3.59
N GLU A 78 -16.59 7.20 -2.67
CA GLU A 78 -15.97 8.08 -1.68
C GLU A 78 -14.98 7.32 -0.78
N ARG A 79 -15.32 6.08 -0.36
CA ARG A 79 -14.36 5.24 0.37
C ARG A 79 -13.12 4.95 -0.44
N ASP A 80 -13.25 4.72 -1.75
CA ASP A 80 -12.11 4.42 -2.61
C ASP A 80 -11.18 5.62 -2.81
N VAL A 81 -11.74 6.84 -2.85
CA VAL A 81 -10.98 8.10 -2.84
C VAL A 81 -10.26 8.28 -1.50
N HIS A 82 -10.99 8.21 -0.38
CA HIS A 82 -10.40 8.40 0.95
C HIS A 82 -9.35 7.35 1.29
N ARG A 83 -9.54 6.09 0.85
CA ARG A 83 -8.53 5.05 0.97
C ARG A 83 -7.25 5.41 0.25
N ALA A 84 -7.37 5.88 -0.99
CA ALA A 84 -6.25 6.31 -1.78
C ALA A 84 -5.51 7.46 -1.08
N ASP A 85 -6.22 8.46 -0.58
CA ASP A 85 -5.64 9.61 0.13
C ASP A 85 -4.87 9.18 1.40
N LEU A 86 -5.45 8.28 2.19
CA LEU A 86 -4.82 7.73 3.38
C LEU A 86 -3.51 7.00 3.04
N LEU A 87 -3.54 6.16 2.01
CA LEU A 87 -2.39 5.39 1.54
C LEU A 87 -1.26 6.32 1.06
N ARG A 88 -1.58 7.30 0.19
CA ARG A 88 -0.60 8.28 -0.29
C ARG A 88 0.00 9.08 0.86
N LYS A 89 -0.83 9.52 1.81
CA LYS A 89 -0.38 10.27 2.98
C LYS A 89 0.58 9.45 3.85
N LYS A 90 0.26 8.18 4.11
CA LYS A 90 1.07 7.29 4.95
C LYS A 90 2.36 6.86 4.26
N LEU A 91 2.35 6.74 2.92
CA LEU A 91 3.54 6.38 2.14
C LEU A 91 4.41 7.58 1.73
N ASN A 92 3.98 8.81 2.06
CA ASN A 92 4.73 10.01 1.74
C ASN A 92 6.10 10.02 2.46
N GLY A 93 7.16 10.32 1.72
CA GLY A 93 8.52 10.37 2.25
C GLY A 93 9.24 9.02 2.35
N ILE A 94 8.64 7.94 1.87
CA ILE A 94 9.33 6.64 1.73
C ILE A 94 10.12 6.64 0.43
N ASP A 95 11.43 6.40 0.53
CA ASP A 95 12.27 6.14 -0.63
C ASP A 95 11.81 4.84 -1.29
N GLY A 96 11.52 4.90 -2.59
CA GLY A 96 10.87 3.81 -3.32
C GLY A 96 11.60 2.46 -3.28
N VAL A 97 11.03 1.47 -3.95
CA VAL A 97 11.51 0.07 -3.88
C VAL A 97 12.89 -0.08 -4.53
N GLN A 98 13.84 -0.65 -3.79
CA GLN A 98 15.21 -0.93 -4.22
C GLN A 98 15.53 -2.43 -4.07
N LEU A 99 16.53 -2.93 -4.80
CA LEU A 99 17.05 -4.26 -4.54
C LEU A 99 17.84 -4.24 -3.22
N PRO A 100 17.65 -5.22 -2.33
CA PRO A 100 18.54 -5.43 -1.20
C PRO A 100 19.95 -5.70 -1.75
N GLN A 101 20.95 -5.05 -1.14
CA GLN A 101 22.36 -5.25 -1.48
C GLN A 101 22.87 -6.61 -1.00
#